data_AF-A0A381EF01-F1
#
_entry.id   AF-A0A381EF01-F1
#
_cell.length_a   1.000
_cell.length_b   1.000
_cell.length_c   1.000
_cell.angle_alpha   90.00
_cell.angle_beta   90.00
_cell.angle_gamma   90.00
#
_symmetry.space_group_name_H-M   'P 1'
#
loop_
_entity.id
_entity.type
_entity.pdbx_description
1 polymer ?
#
loop_
_entity_poly.entity_id
_entity_poly.type
_entity_poly.pdbx_seq_one_letter_code
_entity_poly.pdbx_strand_id
1 'polypeptide(L)'
;MQKTLIALTFLAAQAGAASLFSDDIAADKQPLTYLGKDSKAATALLLTQKADGGDAVARIAADSPVTILLVDDKGRALVKNAFGLTGWAQADTSGAAADKLDGLQKAVIGEDAFIFYHDPKNSTFLNESLPGKDEEPEVHRALRGKLAGDDKDYFVYCDQGMSGDPNCTIFPVPADGKAPTETAYDENRTLNGETYYLPGDGTVYTDTRANLYYQTRSKYTLKGDKLDEVIQPYHYIGVDSKAENTFTLDGLDGKKHKVKKGEKVRVILDDPHAIPCKEDEICKLKLLVQNAAGDTGWVIPDTYSGEEDKPGPKIEYIRFYGD
;
A
#
# COMPACT_ATOMS: atom_id res chain seq x y z
N MET A 1 -52.99 -36.68 -40.19
CA MET A 1 -51.87 -35.71 -40.12
C MET A 1 -51.55 -35.46 -38.66
N GLN A 2 -50.59 -36.20 -38.09
CA GLN A 2 -50.11 -36.00 -36.72
C GLN A 2 -49.10 -34.84 -36.74
N LYS A 3 -49.37 -33.80 -35.95
CA LYS A 3 -48.43 -32.70 -35.69
C LYS A 3 -47.52 -33.12 -34.55
N THR A 4 -46.26 -33.41 -34.88
CA THR A 4 -45.19 -33.64 -33.91
C THR A 4 -44.80 -32.29 -33.30
N LEU A 5 -45.08 -32.11 -32.00
CA LEU A 5 -44.60 -30.97 -31.23
C LEU A 5 -43.19 -31.32 -30.73
N ILE A 6 -42.16 -30.68 -31.29
CA ILE A 6 -40.79 -30.76 -30.76
C ILE A 6 -40.65 -29.67 -29.71
N ALA A 7 -40.63 -30.05 -28.43
CA ALA A 7 -40.29 -29.15 -27.35
C ALA A 7 -38.77 -28.97 -27.28
N LEU A 8 -38.25 -27.81 -27.68
CA LEU A 8 -36.88 -27.40 -27.39
C LEU A 8 -36.78 -27.01 -25.90
N THR A 9 -36.19 -27.87 -25.08
CA THR A 9 -35.73 -27.48 -23.74
C THR A 9 -34.47 -26.62 -23.86
N PHE A 10 -34.58 -25.33 -23.57
CA PHE A 10 -33.41 -24.48 -23.35
C PHE A 10 -32.72 -24.91 -22.05
N LEU A 11 -31.58 -25.60 -22.15
CA LEU A 11 -30.63 -25.72 -21.05
C LEU A 11 -29.94 -24.37 -20.90
N ALA A 12 -30.39 -23.55 -19.95
CA ALA A 12 -29.64 -22.39 -19.53
C ALA A 12 -28.37 -22.89 -18.83
N ALA A 13 -27.23 -22.83 -19.54
CA ALA A 13 -25.93 -22.96 -18.92
C ALA A 13 -25.75 -21.76 -17.98
N GLN A 14 -25.94 -21.97 -16.67
CA GLN A 14 -25.42 -21.02 -15.68
C GLN A 14 -23.90 -21.11 -15.77
N ALA A 15 -23.29 -20.20 -16.54
CA ALA A 15 -21.87 -19.95 -16.42
C ALA A 15 -21.65 -19.41 -15.00
N GLY A 16 -21.24 -20.29 -14.08
CA GLY A 16 -20.75 -19.86 -12.78
C GLY A 16 -19.58 -18.92 -13.02
N ALA A 17 -19.58 -17.76 -12.35
CA ALA A 17 -18.42 -16.88 -12.37
C ALA A 17 -17.18 -17.69 -11.95
N ALA A 18 -16.08 -17.57 -12.69
CA ALA A 18 -14.84 -18.23 -12.34
C ALA A 18 -14.42 -17.81 -10.93
N SER A 19 -13.99 -18.76 -10.10
CA SER A 19 -13.52 -18.45 -8.75
C SER A 19 -12.32 -17.50 -8.83
N LEU A 20 -12.31 -16.46 -8.00
CA LEU A 20 -11.18 -15.53 -7.90
C LEU A 20 -10.02 -16.14 -7.11
N PHE A 21 -10.31 -17.07 -6.21
CA PHE A 21 -9.35 -17.65 -5.28
C PHE A 21 -9.38 -19.18 -5.34
N SER A 22 -8.26 -19.79 -4.98
CA SER A 22 -8.17 -21.25 -4.87
C SER A 22 -8.98 -21.81 -3.69
N ASP A 23 -9.28 -20.95 -2.71
CA ASP A 23 -10.16 -21.25 -1.59
C ASP A 23 -11.58 -20.79 -1.87
N ASP A 24 -12.57 -21.54 -1.38
CA ASP A 24 -13.96 -21.08 -1.35
C ASP A 24 -14.13 -19.98 -0.29
N ILE A 25 -14.57 -18.81 -0.73
CA ILE A 25 -14.83 -17.64 0.12
C ILE A 25 -16.33 -17.39 0.14
N ALA A 26 -16.95 -17.74 1.27
CA ALA A 26 -18.37 -17.50 1.46
C ALA A 26 -18.64 -16.05 1.87
N ALA A 27 -19.72 -15.48 1.33
CA ALA A 27 -20.29 -14.26 1.88
C ALA A 27 -20.76 -14.50 3.33
N ASP A 28 -20.55 -13.52 4.19
CA ASP A 28 -21.12 -13.52 5.54
C ASP A 28 -22.43 -12.71 5.54
N LYS A 29 -23.26 -12.90 6.57
CA LYS A 29 -24.44 -12.07 6.81
C LYS A 29 -24.09 -10.72 7.44
N GLN A 30 -22.86 -10.56 7.92
CA GLN A 30 -22.37 -9.29 8.42
C GLN A 30 -22.01 -8.36 7.25
N PRO A 31 -22.14 -7.03 7.41
CA PRO A 31 -21.73 -6.08 6.37
C PRO A 31 -20.26 -6.23 5.96
N LEU A 32 -19.41 -6.66 6.90
CA LEU A 32 -18.00 -6.89 6.69
C LEU A 32 -17.50 -7.93 7.69
N THR A 33 -16.74 -8.92 7.21
CA THR A 33 -16.12 -9.95 8.05
C THR A 33 -14.62 -9.98 7.83
N TYR A 34 -13.86 -9.94 8.92
CA TYR A 34 -12.41 -10.16 8.88
C TYR A 34 -12.07 -11.64 8.82
N LEU A 35 -11.23 -12.02 7.84
CA LEU A 35 -10.77 -13.39 7.65
C LEU A 35 -9.28 -13.55 7.99
N GLY A 36 -8.43 -12.65 7.49
CA GLY A 36 -6.97 -12.75 7.66
C GLY A 36 -6.40 -14.06 7.10
N LYS A 37 -6.98 -14.60 6.02
CA LYS A 37 -6.68 -15.94 5.49
C LYS A 37 -5.75 -15.84 4.27
N ASP A 38 -4.63 -16.56 4.32
CA ASP A 38 -3.77 -16.74 3.15
C ASP A 38 -4.41 -17.67 2.12
N SER A 39 -4.23 -17.34 0.85
CA SER A 39 -4.77 -18.06 -0.30
C SER A 39 -3.89 -17.82 -1.54
N LYS A 40 -4.40 -18.20 -2.70
CA LYS A 40 -3.81 -17.94 -4.02
C LYS A 40 -4.87 -17.44 -4.98
N ALA A 41 -4.45 -16.57 -5.89
CA ALA A 41 -5.28 -16.13 -7.01
C ALA A 41 -5.55 -17.32 -7.95
N ALA A 42 -6.80 -17.71 -8.13
CA ALA A 42 -7.16 -18.80 -9.07
C ALA A 42 -7.14 -18.33 -10.54
N THR A 43 -7.21 -17.02 -10.76
CA THR A 43 -7.11 -16.35 -12.06
C THR A 43 -6.32 -15.05 -11.90
N ALA A 44 -6.00 -14.36 -12.99
CA ALA A 44 -5.45 -13.00 -12.89
C ALA A 44 -6.44 -12.07 -12.20
N LEU A 45 -5.97 -11.26 -11.24
CA LEU A 45 -6.79 -10.36 -10.45
C LEU A 45 -6.43 -8.91 -10.70
N LEU A 46 -7.46 -8.07 -10.79
CA LEU A 46 -7.36 -6.62 -10.69
C LEU A 46 -7.82 -6.23 -9.28
N LEU A 47 -6.93 -5.58 -8.53
CA LEU A 47 -7.28 -4.94 -7.27
C LEU A 47 -7.78 -3.52 -7.56
N THR A 48 -8.91 -3.17 -6.99
CA THR A 48 -9.58 -1.89 -7.23
C THR A 48 -9.82 -1.12 -5.93
N GLN A 49 -9.95 0.20 -6.05
CA GLN A 49 -10.17 1.08 -4.89
C GLN A 49 -11.54 0.83 -4.22
N LYS A 50 -12.58 0.43 -4.95
CA LYS A 50 -13.90 0.15 -4.37
C LYS A 50 -14.38 -1.23 -4.71
N ALA A 51 -15.25 -1.78 -3.86
CA ALA A 51 -15.77 -3.12 -4.02
C ALA A 51 -16.55 -3.33 -5.33
N ASP A 52 -17.11 -2.28 -5.92
CA ASP A 52 -17.86 -2.32 -7.17
C ASP A 52 -17.03 -1.90 -8.41
N GLY A 53 -15.73 -1.63 -8.26
CA GLY A 53 -14.89 -1.08 -9.34
C GLY A 53 -14.20 0.21 -8.97
N GLY A 54 -13.69 0.89 -9.98
CA GLY A 54 -12.91 2.12 -9.83
C GLY A 54 -11.46 1.94 -10.20
N ASP A 55 -10.62 2.83 -9.70
CA ASP A 55 -9.23 2.91 -10.12
C ASP A 55 -8.45 1.64 -9.75
N ALA A 56 -7.57 1.25 -10.66
CA ALA A 56 -6.71 0.08 -10.53
C ALA A 56 -5.62 0.36 -9.49
N VAL A 57 -5.55 -0.48 -8.47
CA VAL A 57 -4.50 -0.42 -7.44
C VAL A 57 -3.32 -1.29 -7.85
N ALA A 58 -3.58 -2.57 -8.08
CA ALA A 58 -2.56 -3.56 -8.38
C ALA A 58 -3.10 -4.65 -9.29
N ARG A 59 -2.21 -5.28 -10.05
CA ARG A 59 -2.53 -6.46 -10.85
C ARG A 59 -1.75 -7.66 -10.35
N ILE A 60 -2.43 -8.79 -10.21
CA ILE A 60 -1.89 -10.01 -9.62
C ILE A 60 -2.03 -11.14 -10.64
N ALA A 61 -0.93 -11.83 -10.95
CA ALA A 61 -0.98 -12.99 -11.83
C ALA A 61 -1.69 -14.18 -11.17
N ALA A 62 -2.28 -15.05 -11.97
CA ALA A 62 -2.81 -16.33 -11.48
C ALA A 62 -1.72 -17.11 -10.72
N ASP A 63 -2.14 -17.94 -9.75
CA ASP A 63 -1.30 -18.70 -8.79
C ASP A 63 -0.44 -17.85 -7.83
N SER A 64 -0.48 -16.52 -7.94
CA SER A 64 0.23 -15.64 -6.99
C SER A 64 -0.42 -15.70 -5.60
N PRO A 65 0.39 -15.61 -4.52
CA PRO A 65 -0.12 -15.58 -3.16
C PRO A 65 -0.88 -14.28 -2.89
N VAL A 66 -1.98 -14.41 -2.15
CA VAL A 66 -2.79 -13.30 -1.65
C VAL A 66 -3.22 -13.58 -0.21
N THR A 67 -3.45 -12.53 0.57
CA THR A 67 -4.14 -12.69 1.86
C THR A 67 -5.49 -12.01 1.77
N ILE A 68 -6.55 -12.75 2.06
CA ILE A 68 -7.93 -12.26 2.08
C ILE A 68 -8.17 -11.65 3.44
N LEU A 69 -8.43 -10.35 3.45
CA LEU A 69 -8.51 -9.56 4.67
C LEU A 69 -9.96 -9.41 5.11
N LEU A 70 -10.81 -8.86 4.24
CA LEU A 70 -12.21 -8.59 4.52
C LEU A 70 -13.10 -9.16 3.41
N VAL A 71 -14.30 -9.60 3.78
CA VAL A 71 -15.35 -9.99 2.84
C VAL A 71 -16.63 -9.25 3.20
N ASP A 72 -17.30 -8.69 2.20
CA ASP A 72 -18.59 -8.03 2.40
C ASP A 72 -19.78 -8.98 2.30
N ASP A 73 -20.97 -8.45 2.57
CA ASP A 73 -22.24 -9.17 2.51
C ASP A 73 -22.63 -9.71 1.11
N LYS A 74 -21.87 -9.33 0.08
CA LYS A 74 -22.02 -9.80 -1.32
C LYS A 74 -20.92 -10.78 -1.72
N GLY A 75 -20.03 -11.16 -0.80
CA GLY A 75 -18.92 -12.08 -1.06
C GLY A 75 -17.76 -11.44 -1.81
N ARG A 76 -17.71 -10.10 -1.90
CA ARG A 76 -16.58 -9.39 -2.51
C ARG A 76 -15.46 -9.30 -1.48
N ALA A 77 -14.24 -9.55 -1.92
CA ALA A 77 -13.10 -9.68 -1.04
C ALA A 77 -12.14 -8.49 -1.19
N LEU A 78 -11.80 -7.86 -0.07
CA LEU A 78 -10.60 -7.04 0.06
C LEU A 78 -9.42 -7.96 0.33
N VAL A 79 -8.37 -7.84 -0.46
CA VAL A 79 -7.15 -8.64 -0.33
C VAL A 79 -5.92 -7.76 -0.25
N LYS A 80 -4.81 -8.31 0.26
CA LYS A 80 -3.47 -7.77 0.02
C LYS A 80 -2.67 -8.69 -0.89
N ASN A 81 -1.83 -8.09 -1.74
CA ASN A 81 -0.83 -8.82 -2.52
C ASN A 81 0.42 -9.14 -1.67
N ALA A 82 1.42 -9.79 -2.29
CA ALA A 82 2.67 -10.14 -1.63
C ALA A 82 3.49 -8.94 -1.16
N PHE A 83 3.43 -7.81 -1.88
CA PHE A 83 4.11 -6.58 -1.47
C PHE A 83 3.44 -5.96 -0.24
N GLY A 84 2.11 -6.05 -0.16
CA GLY A 84 1.29 -5.52 0.93
C GLY A 84 0.26 -4.47 0.50
N LEU A 85 0.13 -4.20 -0.80
CA LEU A 85 -0.93 -3.30 -1.31
C LEU A 85 -2.29 -3.95 -1.14
N THR A 86 -3.28 -3.18 -0.70
CA THR A 86 -4.66 -3.65 -0.54
C THR A 86 -5.57 -3.22 -1.68
N GLY A 87 -6.58 -4.03 -1.97
CA GLY A 87 -7.66 -3.63 -2.88
C GLY A 87 -8.75 -4.68 -3.01
N TRP A 88 -9.89 -4.27 -3.55
CA TRP A 88 -11.02 -5.15 -3.78
C TRP A 88 -10.77 -5.98 -5.04
N ALA A 89 -10.77 -7.30 -4.88
CA ALA A 89 -10.38 -8.22 -5.93
C ALA A 89 -11.48 -8.42 -6.97
N GLN A 90 -11.09 -8.36 -8.24
CA GLN A 90 -11.92 -8.66 -9.40
C GLN A 90 -11.13 -9.52 -10.38
N ALA A 91 -11.81 -10.25 -11.28
CA ALA A 91 -11.12 -10.92 -12.37
C ALA A 91 -10.54 -9.89 -13.35
N ASP A 92 -9.24 -9.98 -13.64
CA ASP A 92 -8.62 -9.14 -14.67
C ASP A 92 -8.79 -9.80 -16.04
N THR A 93 -9.53 -9.14 -16.92
CA THR A 93 -9.78 -9.58 -18.30
C THR A 93 -9.09 -8.68 -19.34
N SER A 94 -8.30 -7.70 -18.89
CA SER A 94 -7.67 -6.70 -19.77
C SER A 94 -6.45 -7.22 -20.53
N GLY A 95 -5.81 -8.28 -20.04
CA GLY A 95 -4.54 -8.79 -20.57
C GLY A 95 -3.32 -7.92 -20.23
N ALA A 96 -3.48 -6.91 -19.37
CA ALA A 96 -2.37 -6.12 -18.87
C ALA A 96 -1.43 -6.97 -18.00
N ALA A 97 -0.15 -6.59 -17.97
CA ALA A 97 0.84 -7.28 -17.15
C ALA A 97 0.52 -7.14 -15.65
N ALA A 98 0.80 -8.19 -14.89
CA ALA A 98 0.77 -8.14 -13.43
C ALA A 98 1.92 -7.27 -12.90
N ASP A 99 1.71 -6.66 -11.74
CA ASP A 99 2.77 -5.93 -11.05
C ASP A 99 3.90 -6.90 -10.70
N LYS A 100 5.13 -6.53 -11.02
CA LYS A 100 6.28 -7.43 -10.92
C LYS A 100 7.41 -6.80 -10.11
N LEU A 101 7.66 -7.36 -8.92
CA LEU A 101 8.74 -6.92 -8.02
C LEU A 101 9.80 -8.01 -7.76
N ASP A 102 9.64 -9.20 -8.33
CA ASP A 102 10.64 -10.26 -8.28
C ASP A 102 11.78 -10.00 -9.27
N GLY A 103 12.99 -10.43 -8.88
CA GLY A 103 14.18 -10.30 -9.71
C GLY A 103 14.84 -8.90 -9.70
N LEU A 104 14.31 -7.96 -8.92
CA LEU A 104 14.95 -6.66 -8.69
C LEU A 104 16.24 -6.85 -7.88
N GLN A 105 17.27 -6.10 -8.24
CA GLN A 105 18.57 -6.10 -7.56
C GLN A 105 18.56 -5.11 -6.40
N LYS A 106 19.03 -5.56 -5.23
CA LYS A 106 19.21 -4.70 -4.07
C LYS A 106 20.48 -3.84 -4.22
N ALA A 107 20.35 -2.54 -3.95
CA ALA A 107 21.44 -1.57 -3.80
C ALA A 107 21.20 -0.70 -2.56
N VAL A 108 22.26 -0.20 -1.94
CA VAL A 108 22.18 0.55 -0.68
C VAL A 108 23.20 1.70 -0.67
N ILE A 109 22.80 2.87 -0.17
CA ILE A 109 23.64 4.09 -0.05
C ILE A 109 23.25 4.90 1.20
N GLY A 110 24.13 5.79 1.65
CA GLY A 110 23.88 6.72 2.75
C GLY A 110 23.83 6.04 4.11
N GLU A 111 24.84 5.23 4.44
CA GLU A 111 24.89 4.47 5.70
C GLU A 111 23.63 3.63 5.95
N ASP A 112 23.15 2.94 4.90
CA ASP A 112 21.93 2.15 4.90
C ASP A 112 20.61 2.94 5.04
N ALA A 113 20.64 4.27 4.96
CA ALA A 113 19.44 5.11 4.96
C ALA A 113 18.56 4.91 3.72
N PHE A 114 19.15 4.57 2.57
CA PHE A 114 18.42 4.39 1.32
C PHE A 114 18.67 3.00 0.72
N ILE A 115 17.60 2.23 0.59
CA ILE A 115 17.57 0.88 0.04
C ILE A 115 16.78 0.90 -1.27
N PHE A 116 17.41 0.45 -2.35
CA PHE A 116 16.78 0.33 -3.66
C PHE A 116 16.66 -1.12 -4.06
N TYR A 117 15.51 -1.47 -4.62
CA TYR A 117 15.31 -2.67 -5.42
C TYR A 117 15.04 -2.20 -6.86
N HIS A 118 16.01 -2.35 -7.76
CA HIS A 118 15.91 -1.82 -9.12
C HIS A 118 16.13 -2.90 -10.18
N ASP A 119 15.55 -2.74 -11.37
CA ASP A 119 15.88 -3.63 -12.50
C ASP A 119 17.18 -3.12 -13.17
N PRO A 120 18.28 -3.89 -13.16
CA PRO A 120 19.54 -3.50 -13.78
C PRO A 120 19.46 -3.40 -15.31
N LYS A 121 18.40 -3.92 -15.95
CA LYS A 121 18.15 -3.72 -17.39
C LYS A 121 17.66 -2.31 -17.69
N ASN A 122 16.95 -1.70 -16.75
CA ASN A 122 16.32 -0.40 -16.91
C ASN A 122 17.11 0.72 -16.23
N SER A 123 17.96 0.40 -15.24
CA SER A 123 18.68 1.39 -14.45
C SER A 123 20.05 0.93 -13.97
N THR A 124 20.94 1.90 -13.75
CA THR A 124 22.28 1.72 -13.21
C THR A 124 22.38 2.38 -11.84
N PHE A 125 22.90 1.65 -10.86
CA PHE A 125 23.25 2.19 -9.54
C PHE A 125 24.55 3.00 -9.66
N LEU A 126 24.46 4.29 -9.37
CA LEU A 126 25.59 5.23 -9.52
C LEU A 126 26.49 5.22 -8.28
N ASN A 127 25.89 5.09 -7.10
CA ASN A 127 26.57 5.11 -5.81
C ASN A 127 27.46 6.34 -5.58
N GLU A 128 26.95 7.53 -5.91
CA GLU A 128 27.73 8.76 -5.81
C GLU A 128 27.20 9.65 -4.68
N SER A 129 28.08 10.00 -3.75
CA SER A 129 27.81 11.00 -2.71
C SER A 129 28.35 12.37 -3.13
N LEU A 130 27.54 13.40 -2.92
CA LEU A 130 27.90 14.79 -3.13
C LEU A 130 27.79 15.51 -1.78
N PRO A 131 28.84 16.25 -1.36
CA PRO A 131 28.76 17.01 -0.13
C PRO A 131 27.60 18.02 -0.21
N GLY A 132 26.83 18.13 0.87
CA GLY A 132 25.85 19.20 1.02
C GLY A 132 26.54 20.58 0.96
N LYS A 133 25.79 21.59 0.53
CA LYS A 133 26.27 22.98 0.60
C LYS A 133 25.93 23.54 1.98
N ASP A 134 26.89 24.20 2.62
CA ASP A 134 26.72 24.83 3.95
C ASP A 134 26.24 23.85 5.03
N GLU A 135 25.02 24.03 5.54
CA GLU A 135 24.38 23.18 6.57
C GLU A 135 23.48 22.10 5.96
N GLU A 136 23.40 21.98 4.63
CA GLU A 136 22.60 20.96 3.96
C GLU A 136 23.20 19.56 4.12
N PRO A 137 22.36 18.51 4.19
CA PRO A 137 22.81 17.13 4.27
C PRO A 137 23.58 16.70 3.01
N GLU A 138 24.32 15.60 3.11
CA GLU A 138 24.90 14.92 1.96
C GLU A 138 23.79 14.48 0.99
N VAL A 139 24.03 14.68 -0.31
CA VAL A 139 23.10 14.29 -1.37
C VAL A 139 23.66 13.08 -2.10
N HIS A 140 22.86 12.03 -2.23
CA HIS A 140 23.22 10.79 -2.88
C HIS A 140 22.57 10.68 -4.26
N ARG A 141 23.38 10.63 -5.32
CA ARG A 141 22.90 10.22 -6.65
C ARG A 141 22.85 8.70 -6.68
N ALA A 142 21.68 8.15 -6.43
CA ALA A 142 21.50 6.72 -6.24
C ALA A 142 21.43 5.97 -7.58
N LEU A 143 20.53 6.38 -8.48
CA LEU A 143 20.24 5.65 -9.71
C LEU A 143 20.13 6.58 -10.92
N ARG A 144 20.40 6.01 -12.10
CA ARG A 144 20.03 6.57 -13.40
C ARG A 144 19.40 5.50 -14.28
N GLY A 145 18.31 5.81 -14.98
CA GLY A 145 17.76 4.89 -15.98
C GLY A 145 16.39 5.23 -16.53
N LYS A 146 15.85 4.33 -17.34
CA LYS A 146 14.50 4.38 -17.90
C LYS A 146 13.50 3.92 -16.85
N LEU A 147 12.96 4.87 -16.07
CA LEU A 147 12.09 4.56 -14.94
C LEU A 147 10.60 4.63 -15.30
N ALA A 148 10.22 5.52 -16.22
CA ALA A 148 8.83 5.81 -16.56
C ALA A 148 8.18 4.78 -17.51
N GLY A 149 8.87 3.68 -17.85
CA GLY A 149 8.42 2.73 -18.88
C GLY A 149 8.48 3.30 -20.30
N ASP A 150 9.10 4.47 -20.47
CA ASP A 150 9.38 5.12 -21.74
C ASP A 150 10.89 5.18 -22.01
N ASP A 151 11.28 5.84 -23.09
CA ASP A 151 12.68 5.92 -23.49
C ASP A 151 13.51 6.98 -22.75
N LYS A 152 12.89 7.77 -21.86
CA LYS A 152 13.57 8.86 -21.16
C LYS A 152 14.37 8.33 -19.99
N ASP A 153 15.57 8.87 -19.82
CA ASP A 153 16.36 8.64 -18.63
C ASP A 153 15.89 9.55 -17.50
N TYR A 154 16.03 9.04 -16.29
CA TYR A 154 15.75 9.70 -15.03
C TYR A 154 16.94 9.56 -14.10
N PHE A 155 17.14 10.54 -13.24
CA PHE A 155 17.98 10.43 -12.07
C PHE A 155 17.12 10.23 -10.82
N VAL A 156 17.67 9.52 -9.84
CA VAL A 156 17.13 9.40 -8.48
C VAL A 156 18.17 9.94 -7.51
N TYR A 157 17.81 11.02 -6.83
CA TYR A 157 18.66 11.67 -5.83
C TYR A 157 18.00 11.56 -4.47
N CYS A 158 18.78 11.39 -3.42
CA CYS A 158 18.25 11.20 -2.08
C CYS A 158 19.07 11.95 -1.05
N ASP A 159 18.39 12.44 -0.03
CA ASP A 159 18.97 13.12 1.11
C ASP A 159 18.04 12.94 2.31
N GLN A 160 18.52 13.32 3.49
CA GLN A 160 17.75 13.24 4.73
C GLN A 160 17.06 14.57 5.07
N GLY A 161 17.12 15.58 4.20
CA GLY A 161 16.72 16.93 4.53
C GLY A 161 17.40 17.48 5.78
N MET A 162 16.94 18.65 6.24
CA MET A 162 17.41 19.22 7.51
C MET A 162 16.78 18.55 8.74
N SER A 163 15.65 17.86 8.57
CA SER A 163 14.95 17.14 9.64
C SER A 163 15.44 15.71 9.85
N GLY A 164 16.44 15.26 9.09
CA GLY A 164 16.88 13.86 9.17
C GLY A 164 15.89 12.84 8.56
N ASP A 165 14.82 13.32 7.91
CA ASP A 165 13.82 12.49 7.26
C ASP A 165 14.26 12.08 5.84
N PRO A 166 14.52 10.78 5.61
CA PRO A 166 14.99 10.29 4.32
C PRO A 166 13.93 10.46 3.24
N ASN A 167 14.34 11.03 2.11
CA ASN A 167 13.51 11.19 0.93
C ASN A 167 14.34 11.02 -0.34
N CYS A 168 13.67 10.71 -1.46
CA CYS A 168 14.28 10.65 -2.78
C CYS A 168 13.45 11.42 -3.81
N THR A 169 14.12 12.21 -4.62
CA THR A 169 13.54 12.97 -5.73
C THR A 169 13.89 12.32 -7.07
N ILE A 170 12.88 12.10 -7.91
CA ILE A 170 13.03 11.53 -9.26
C ILE A 170 12.85 12.64 -10.30
N PHE A 171 13.80 12.83 -11.20
CA PHE A 171 13.66 13.84 -12.26
C PHE A 171 14.25 13.38 -13.59
N PRO A 172 13.69 13.87 -14.72
CA PRO A 172 14.23 13.57 -16.04
C PRO A 172 15.68 14.04 -16.16
N VAL A 173 16.50 13.25 -16.86
CA VAL A 173 17.85 13.66 -17.23
C VAL A 173 17.75 14.87 -18.18
N PRO A 174 18.44 16.00 -17.90
CA PRO A 174 18.47 17.14 -18.80
C PRO A 174 19.03 16.81 -20.19
N ALA A 175 18.69 17.62 -21.19
CA ALA A 175 19.11 17.40 -22.58
C ALA A 175 20.64 17.39 -22.77
N ASP A 176 21.40 18.08 -21.92
CA ASP A 176 22.86 18.08 -21.93
C ASP A 176 23.47 16.85 -21.21
N GLY A 177 22.62 15.97 -20.66
CA GLY A 177 22.99 14.73 -19.99
C GLY A 177 23.64 14.93 -18.62
N LYS A 178 23.76 16.18 -18.14
CA LYS A 178 24.45 16.48 -16.89
C LYS A 178 23.50 16.31 -15.72
N ALA A 179 24.03 15.71 -14.67
CA ALA A 179 23.37 15.64 -13.39
C ALA A 179 23.18 17.06 -12.83
N PRO A 180 21.96 17.46 -12.41
CA PRO A 180 21.74 18.71 -11.70
C PRO A 180 22.63 18.78 -10.46
N THR A 181 23.12 19.97 -10.17
CA THR A 181 23.93 20.28 -8.98
C THR A 181 23.09 20.65 -7.77
N GLU A 182 21.78 20.85 -7.97
CA GLU A 182 20.81 21.20 -6.94
C GLU A 182 19.57 20.34 -7.13
N THR A 183 19.04 19.86 -6.00
CA THR A 183 17.82 19.07 -5.94
C THR A 183 16.86 19.75 -4.98
N ALA A 184 16.18 20.77 -5.50
CA ALA A 184 15.12 21.40 -4.74
C ALA A 184 13.99 20.38 -4.49
N TYR A 185 13.50 20.34 -3.26
CA TYR A 185 12.33 19.57 -2.90
C TYR A 185 11.13 19.99 -3.78
N ASP A 186 10.41 19.01 -4.30
CA ASP A 186 9.17 19.23 -5.03
C ASP A 186 8.24 18.04 -4.76
N GLU A 187 7.13 18.34 -4.09
CA GLU A 187 6.11 17.38 -3.68
C GLU A 187 5.59 16.49 -4.82
N ASN A 188 5.69 16.94 -6.08
CA ASN A 188 5.21 16.19 -7.24
C ASN A 188 6.20 15.10 -7.71
N ARG A 189 7.43 15.09 -7.19
CA ARG A 189 8.52 14.19 -7.61
C ARG A 189 9.37 13.65 -6.48
N THR A 190 9.17 14.14 -5.27
CA THR A 190 9.84 13.67 -4.06
C THR A 190 8.98 12.64 -3.35
N LEU A 191 9.59 11.51 -3.01
CA LEU A 191 9.00 10.43 -2.24
C LEU A 191 9.69 10.39 -0.88
N ASN A 192 8.91 10.37 0.19
CA ASN A 192 9.45 10.04 1.50
C ASN A 192 9.84 8.55 1.54
N GLY A 193 10.93 8.26 2.23
CA GLY A 193 11.19 6.93 2.76
C GLY A 193 12.59 6.39 2.64
N GLU A 194 12.72 5.17 3.18
CA GLU A 194 13.98 4.45 3.29
C GLU A 194 14.13 3.38 2.21
N THR A 195 13.03 2.78 1.73
CA THR A 195 13.05 1.67 0.77
C THR A 195 12.21 1.97 -0.47
N TYR A 196 12.83 1.78 -1.65
CA TYR A 196 12.25 2.07 -2.95
C TYR A 196 12.33 0.87 -3.88
N TYR A 197 11.28 0.63 -4.66
CA TYR A 197 11.24 -0.38 -5.71
C TYR A 197 11.01 0.29 -7.07
N LEU A 198 11.95 0.06 -7.99
CA LEU A 198 12.06 0.74 -9.28
C LEU A 198 12.20 -0.30 -10.40
N PRO A 199 11.10 -0.98 -10.79
CA PRO A 199 11.11 -1.96 -11.88
C PRO A 199 11.41 -1.34 -13.25
N GLY A 200 11.15 -0.05 -13.44
CA GLY A 200 11.39 0.66 -14.70
C GLY A 200 10.26 0.55 -15.73
N ASP A 201 9.07 0.11 -15.30
CA ASP A 201 7.86 -0.02 -16.13
C ASP A 201 6.90 1.17 -16.01
N GLY A 202 7.33 2.26 -15.36
CA GLY A 202 6.48 3.40 -15.05
C GLY A 202 5.87 3.37 -13.65
N THR A 203 6.06 2.28 -12.89
CA THR A 203 5.65 2.21 -11.50
C THR A 203 6.82 2.39 -10.54
N VAL A 204 6.55 3.06 -9.42
CA VAL A 204 7.48 3.23 -8.30
C VAL A 204 6.77 2.80 -7.03
N TYR A 205 7.46 2.10 -6.13
CA TYR A 205 6.90 1.69 -4.85
C TYR A 205 7.80 2.16 -3.72
N THR A 206 7.19 2.45 -2.58
CA THR A 206 7.89 2.74 -1.33
C THR A 206 7.45 1.74 -0.26
N ASP A 207 8.36 1.37 0.63
CA ASP A 207 8.06 0.69 1.90
C ASP A 207 8.75 1.48 3.02
N THR A 208 7.99 2.33 3.70
CA THR A 208 8.54 3.35 4.58
C THR A 208 7.69 3.60 5.82
N ARG A 209 8.33 4.08 6.88
CA ARG A 209 7.65 4.74 8.00
C ARG A 209 8.09 6.19 8.21
N ALA A 210 9.04 6.69 7.42
CA ALA A 210 9.54 8.06 7.52
C ALA A 210 8.39 9.05 7.37
N ASN A 211 8.26 9.96 8.34
CA ASN A 211 7.15 10.91 8.44
C ASN A 211 5.75 10.27 8.49
N LEU A 212 5.63 9.05 9.03
CA LEU A 212 4.37 8.32 9.14
C LEU A 212 4.19 7.70 10.53
N TYR A 213 2.97 7.23 10.82
CA TYR A 213 2.63 6.61 12.11
C TYR A 213 2.92 5.10 12.18
N TYR A 214 3.13 4.48 11.02
CA TYR A 214 3.30 3.04 10.86
C TYR A 214 3.96 2.77 9.50
N GLN A 215 4.47 1.54 9.33
CA GLN A 215 5.05 1.10 8.06
C GLN A 215 3.98 1.09 6.95
N THR A 216 4.17 1.91 5.93
CA THR A 216 3.28 2.09 4.80
C THR A 216 3.95 1.65 3.51
N ARG A 217 3.17 0.95 2.69
CA ARG A 217 3.57 0.53 1.34
C ARG A 217 2.71 1.25 0.34
N SER A 218 3.33 2.09 -0.49
CA SER A 218 2.63 2.87 -1.50
C SER A 218 3.12 2.51 -2.89
N LYS A 219 2.27 2.80 -3.89
CA LYS A 219 2.56 2.66 -5.31
C LYS A 219 2.28 3.98 -5.98
N TYR A 220 3.13 4.35 -6.92
CA TYR A 220 3.04 5.58 -7.70
C TYR A 220 3.18 5.24 -9.17
N THR A 221 2.54 6.05 -10.02
CA THR A 221 2.80 6.06 -11.46
C THR A 221 3.68 7.27 -11.78
N LEU A 222 4.83 7.02 -12.41
CA LEU A 222 5.73 8.06 -12.90
C LEU A 222 5.32 8.45 -14.32
N LYS A 223 4.90 9.71 -14.51
CA LYS A 223 4.53 10.27 -15.83
C LYS A 223 5.31 11.55 -16.08
N GLY A 224 6.30 11.51 -16.98
CA GLY A 224 7.21 12.63 -17.11
C GLY A 224 7.96 12.81 -15.80
N ASP A 225 7.92 13.99 -15.21
CA ASP A 225 8.52 14.32 -13.91
C ASP A 225 7.53 14.27 -12.74
N LYS A 226 6.32 13.73 -12.94
CA LYS A 226 5.29 13.67 -11.90
C LYS A 226 5.06 12.26 -11.38
N LEU A 227 4.97 12.12 -10.07
CA LEU A 227 4.52 10.92 -9.36
C LEU A 227 3.07 11.09 -8.92
N ASP A 228 2.19 10.30 -9.51
CA ASP A 228 0.80 10.19 -9.08
C ASP A 228 0.65 8.98 -8.15
N GLU A 229 0.26 9.18 -6.89
CA GLU A 229 -0.01 8.05 -5.99
C GLU A 229 -1.22 7.24 -6.48
N VAL A 230 -1.06 5.92 -6.45
CA VAL A 230 -2.13 4.96 -6.70
C VAL A 230 -2.85 4.69 -5.39
N ILE A 231 -3.99 5.34 -5.20
CA ILE A 231 -4.72 5.34 -3.95
C ILE A 231 -5.30 3.95 -3.63
N GLN A 232 -4.94 3.44 -2.46
CA GLN A 232 -5.49 2.20 -1.89
C GLN A 232 -6.77 2.48 -1.11
N PRO A 233 -7.70 1.51 -0.99
CA PRO A 233 -8.84 1.65 -0.08
C PRO A 233 -8.40 1.70 1.39
N TYR A 234 -7.39 0.91 1.74
CA TYR A 234 -6.85 0.79 3.09
C TYR A 234 -5.32 0.60 3.03
N HIS A 235 -4.62 0.98 4.09
CA HIS A 235 -3.23 0.58 4.26
C HIS A 235 -3.15 -0.67 5.15
N TYR A 236 -2.44 -1.69 4.69
CA TYR A 236 -2.19 -2.88 5.50
C TYR A 236 -1.05 -2.64 6.48
N ILE A 237 -1.34 -2.87 7.77
CA ILE A 237 -0.37 -2.74 8.86
C ILE A 237 0.09 -4.14 9.29
N GLY A 238 -0.84 -4.98 9.75
CA GLY A 238 -0.58 -6.40 10.05
C GLY A 238 0.36 -6.68 11.23
N VAL A 239 0.43 -5.80 12.22
CA VAL A 239 1.40 -5.88 13.34
C VAL A 239 0.71 -6.28 14.64
N ASP A 240 1.33 -7.20 15.38
CA ASP A 240 0.94 -7.51 16.76
C ASP A 240 1.50 -6.44 17.71
N SER A 241 0.66 -5.95 18.59
CA SER A 241 0.94 -4.83 19.49
C SER A 241 0.24 -5.01 20.84
N LYS A 242 0.21 -3.95 21.63
CA LYS A 242 -0.35 -3.91 22.98
C LYS A 242 -1.15 -2.62 23.19
N ALA A 243 -2.32 -2.75 23.80
CA ALA A 243 -3.10 -1.61 24.25
C ALA A 243 -2.41 -0.93 25.45
N GLU A 244 -2.19 0.37 25.39
CA GLU A 244 -1.55 1.12 26.49
C GLU A 244 -2.56 1.61 27.53
N ASN A 245 -3.83 1.75 27.12
CA ASN A 245 -4.95 2.09 27.97
C ASN A 245 -6.19 1.24 27.61
N THR A 246 -7.27 1.42 28.37
CA THR A 246 -8.54 0.72 28.10
C THR A 246 -9.36 1.54 27.11
N PHE A 247 -9.88 0.89 26.06
CA PHE A 247 -10.73 1.53 25.06
C PHE A 247 -11.79 0.55 24.52
N THR A 248 -12.56 0.98 23.54
CA THR A 248 -13.62 0.19 22.92
C THR A 248 -13.44 0.20 21.40
N LEU A 249 -13.62 -0.97 20.79
CA LEU A 249 -13.68 -1.14 19.35
C LEU A 249 -15.13 -1.03 18.87
N ASP A 250 -15.29 -0.43 17.71
CA ASP A 250 -16.54 -0.43 16.95
C ASP A 250 -16.55 -1.68 16.08
N GLY A 251 -17.10 -2.75 16.64
CA GLY A 251 -17.06 -4.09 16.08
C GLY A 251 -17.70 -4.19 14.70
N LEU A 252 -17.06 -4.99 13.83
CA LEU A 252 -17.62 -5.31 12.51
C LEU A 252 -18.95 -6.06 12.60
N ASP A 253 -19.23 -6.71 13.73
CA ASP A 253 -20.50 -7.37 14.06
C ASP A 253 -21.59 -6.41 14.57
N GLY A 254 -21.33 -5.09 14.54
CA GLY A 254 -22.22 -4.05 15.02
C GLY A 254 -22.23 -3.86 16.55
N LYS A 255 -21.40 -4.60 17.29
CA LYS A 255 -21.29 -4.47 18.75
C LYS A 255 -20.05 -3.68 19.16
N LYS A 256 -20.06 -3.17 20.38
CA LYS A 256 -18.90 -2.54 21.01
C LYS A 256 -18.09 -3.58 21.77
N HIS A 257 -16.78 -3.65 21.53
CA HIS A 257 -15.90 -4.63 22.18
C HIS A 257 -14.85 -3.93 23.03
N LYS A 258 -14.75 -4.30 24.31
CA LYS A 258 -13.82 -3.65 25.23
C LYS A 258 -12.42 -4.24 25.06
N VAL A 259 -11.42 -3.36 24.98
CA VAL A 259 -9.99 -3.71 25.04
C VAL A 259 -9.43 -3.19 26.35
N LYS A 260 -8.76 -4.05 27.11
CA LYS A 260 -8.17 -3.69 28.41
C LYS A 260 -6.75 -3.15 28.23
N LYS A 261 -6.33 -2.28 29.14
CA LYS A 261 -4.91 -1.89 29.25
C LYS A 261 -4.01 -3.14 29.36
N GLY A 262 -2.95 -3.18 28.57
CA GLY A 262 -1.98 -4.28 28.50
C GLY A 262 -2.43 -5.48 27.68
N GLU A 263 -3.65 -5.46 27.12
CA GLU A 263 -4.15 -6.53 26.27
C GLU A 263 -3.39 -6.57 24.93
N LYS A 264 -3.09 -7.78 24.44
CA LYS A 264 -2.52 -7.96 23.10
C LYS A 264 -3.57 -7.62 22.06
N VAL A 265 -3.16 -6.88 21.05
CA VAL A 265 -4.00 -6.50 19.93
C VAL A 265 -3.24 -6.71 18.63
N ARG A 266 -3.95 -6.94 17.53
CA ARG A 266 -3.39 -6.92 16.17
C ARG A 266 -3.94 -5.71 15.44
N VAL A 267 -3.06 -4.81 14.99
CA VAL A 267 -3.43 -3.69 14.12
C VAL A 267 -3.40 -4.18 12.69
N ILE A 268 -4.54 -4.16 12.01
CA ILE A 268 -4.73 -4.84 10.72
C ILE A 268 -4.69 -3.84 9.57
N LEU A 269 -5.56 -2.84 9.61
CA LEU A 269 -5.73 -1.83 8.55
C LEU A 269 -5.75 -0.43 9.14
N ASP A 270 -5.38 0.54 8.32
CA ASP A 270 -5.83 1.92 8.45
C ASP A 270 -6.76 2.27 7.27
N ASP A 271 -7.77 3.09 7.55
CA ASP A 271 -8.67 3.71 6.58
C ASP A 271 -8.28 5.19 6.45
N PRO A 272 -7.29 5.52 5.59
CA PRO A 272 -6.73 6.87 5.51
C PRO A 272 -7.74 7.91 4.97
N HIS A 273 -8.86 7.46 4.40
CA HIS A 273 -9.87 8.32 3.78
C HIS A 273 -11.10 8.55 4.67
N ALA A 274 -11.24 7.79 5.77
CA ALA A 274 -12.39 7.93 6.65
C ALA A 274 -12.44 9.27 7.38
N ILE A 275 -11.28 9.86 7.66
CA ILE A 275 -11.17 11.14 8.35
C ILE A 275 -10.28 12.03 7.47
N PRO A 276 -10.86 12.99 6.73
CA PRO A 276 -10.07 13.92 5.94
C PRO A 276 -9.04 14.62 6.83
N CYS A 277 -7.77 14.52 6.45
CA CYS A 277 -6.75 15.32 7.10
C CYS A 277 -6.98 16.78 6.70
N LYS A 278 -7.08 17.64 7.71
CA LYS A 278 -7.25 19.07 7.49
C LYS A 278 -5.90 19.74 7.59
N GLU A 279 -5.75 20.80 6.80
CA GLU A 279 -4.66 21.74 6.95
C GLU A 279 -4.55 22.20 8.42
N ASP A 280 -3.33 22.23 8.95
CA ASP A 280 -2.99 22.57 10.34
C ASP A 280 -3.48 21.61 11.46
N GLU A 281 -4.07 20.45 11.13
CA GLU A 281 -4.42 19.41 12.11
C GLU A 281 -3.52 18.17 11.94
N ILE A 282 -3.16 17.52 13.05
CA ILE A 282 -2.56 16.19 13.01
C ILE A 282 -3.56 15.23 12.35
N CYS A 283 -3.15 14.57 11.26
CA CYS A 283 -3.99 13.60 10.58
C CYS A 283 -4.43 12.49 11.53
N LYS A 284 -5.75 12.27 11.62
CA LYS A 284 -6.32 11.22 12.46
C LYS A 284 -6.32 9.91 11.70
N LEU A 285 -5.95 8.85 12.40
CA LEU A 285 -6.01 7.49 11.87
C LEU A 285 -7.38 6.88 12.15
N LYS A 286 -7.75 5.86 11.38
CA LYS A 286 -8.89 5.00 11.71
C LYS A 286 -8.48 3.55 11.49
N LEU A 287 -8.14 2.90 12.59
CA LEU A 287 -7.51 1.60 12.58
C LEU A 287 -8.53 0.47 12.75
N LEU A 288 -8.40 -0.57 11.95
CA LEU A 288 -9.05 -1.86 12.21
C LEU A 288 -8.15 -2.68 13.12
N VAL A 289 -8.68 -3.04 14.27
CA VAL A 289 -7.93 -3.75 15.32
C VAL A 289 -8.69 -5.01 15.73
N GLN A 290 -7.95 -6.10 15.95
CA GLN A 290 -8.47 -7.32 16.56
C GLN A 290 -7.88 -7.49 17.96
N ASN A 291 -8.74 -7.74 18.95
CA ASN A 291 -8.33 -8.01 20.32
C ASN A 291 -7.93 -9.49 20.53
N ALA A 292 -7.50 -9.85 21.74
CA ALA A 292 -7.08 -11.22 22.04
C ALA A 292 -8.22 -12.26 22.01
N ALA A 293 -9.48 -11.81 22.12
CA ALA A 293 -10.67 -12.66 22.00
C ALA A 293 -11.09 -12.92 20.53
N GLY A 294 -10.46 -12.24 19.58
CA GLY A 294 -10.81 -12.30 18.16
C GLY A 294 -11.85 -11.27 17.72
N ASP A 295 -12.36 -10.45 18.64
CA ASP A 295 -13.28 -9.36 18.32
C ASP A 295 -12.53 -8.31 17.49
N THR A 296 -13.09 -7.99 16.32
CA THR A 296 -12.46 -7.09 15.35
C THR A 296 -13.34 -5.88 15.13
N GLY A 297 -12.76 -4.68 15.19
CA GLY A 297 -13.51 -3.44 15.02
C GLY A 297 -12.63 -2.21 14.81
N TRP A 298 -13.28 -1.12 14.42
CA TRP A 298 -12.62 0.16 14.15
C TRP A 298 -12.36 0.95 15.43
N VAL A 299 -11.27 1.71 15.45
CA VAL A 299 -10.92 2.64 16.52
C VAL A 299 -10.17 3.85 15.94
N ILE A 300 -10.39 5.03 16.51
CA ILE A 300 -9.62 6.23 16.21
C ILE A 300 -8.62 6.40 17.35
N PRO A 301 -7.34 6.07 17.15
CA PRO A 301 -6.35 6.23 18.19
C PRO A 301 -6.05 7.71 18.45
N ASP A 302 -5.59 7.98 19.66
CA ASP A 302 -4.96 9.23 20.00
C ASP A 302 -3.51 9.23 19.51
N THR A 303 -3.23 10.10 18.56
CA THR A 303 -1.89 10.28 17.96
C THR A 303 -1.12 11.43 18.59
N TYR A 304 -1.68 12.10 19.61
CA TYR A 304 -1.04 13.20 20.30
C TYR A 304 -0.04 12.70 21.35
N SER A 305 1.14 13.33 21.36
CA SER A 305 2.27 12.98 22.23
C SER A 305 2.26 13.68 23.59
N GLY A 306 1.38 14.68 23.80
CA GLY A 306 1.29 15.39 25.08
C GLY A 306 0.51 14.63 26.15
N GLU A 307 0.65 15.10 27.40
CA GLU A 307 -0.10 14.58 28.54
C GLU A 307 -1.51 15.18 28.55
N GLU A 308 -2.51 14.34 28.26
CA GLU A 308 -3.92 14.67 28.48
C GLU A 308 -4.45 13.93 29.71
N ASP A 309 -5.36 14.57 30.45
CA ASP A 309 -6.03 13.96 31.61
C ASP A 309 -6.84 12.68 31.24
N LYS A 310 -7.25 12.58 29.96
CA LYS A 310 -8.04 11.46 29.43
C LYS A 310 -7.62 11.15 27.98
N PRO A 311 -6.45 10.52 27.78
CA PRO A 311 -5.99 10.20 26.44
C PRO A 311 -7.00 9.27 25.76
N GLY A 312 -7.19 9.47 24.46
CA GLY A 312 -7.96 8.54 23.63
C GLY A 312 -7.28 7.16 23.53
N PRO A 313 -7.79 6.25 22.69
CA PRO A 313 -7.20 4.91 22.53
C PRO A 313 -5.71 4.97 22.17
N LYS A 314 -4.83 4.33 22.93
CA LYS A 314 -3.39 4.26 22.67
C LYS A 314 -2.93 2.82 22.45
N ILE A 315 -2.15 2.62 21.39
CA ILE A 315 -1.62 1.32 20.96
C ILE A 315 -0.11 1.49 20.73
N GLU A 316 0.70 0.69 21.41
CA GLU A 316 2.17 0.85 21.53
C GLU A 316 2.91 0.99 20.19
N TYR A 317 2.44 0.32 19.14
CA TYR A 317 3.06 0.37 17.82
C TYR A 317 2.80 1.69 17.07
N ILE A 318 1.69 2.38 17.39
CA ILE A 318 1.24 3.57 16.65
C ILE A 318 1.88 4.80 17.24
N ARG A 319 2.90 5.32 16.54
CA ARG A 319 3.66 6.52 16.93
C ARG A 319 4.22 7.20 15.69
N PHE A 320 4.42 8.51 15.74
CA PHE A 320 5.02 9.22 14.62
C PHE A 320 6.52 8.88 14.48
N TYR A 321 6.97 8.63 13.26
CA TYR A 321 8.35 8.29 12.90
C TYR A 321 8.94 9.39 11.99
N GLY A 322 9.00 10.62 12.52
CA GLY A 322 9.75 11.75 11.99
C GLY A 322 10.29 12.57 13.16
N ASP A 323 11.10 13.59 12.87
CA ASP A 323 11.66 14.52 13.87
C ASP A 323 10.68 15.63 14.31
#